data_AF-G0WCD9-F1
#
_entry.id   AF-G0WCD9-F1
#
_cell.length_a   1.000
_cell.length_b   1.000
_cell.length_c   1.000
_cell.angle_alpha   90.00
_cell.angle_beta   90.00
_cell.angle_gamma   90.00
#
_symmetry.space_group_name_H-M   'P 1'
#
loop_
_entity.id
_entity.type
_entity.pdbx_description
1 polymer ?
#
loop_
_entity_poly.entity_id
_entity_poly.type
_entity_poly.pdbx_seq_one_letter_code
_entity_poly.pdbx_strand_id
1 'polypeptide(L)'
;MGTTGSNDLLSFRTRLEKLQEILEDEDKNLDYNDIYLNAIELNKIFNEISNDLPTYDMERYSSQLQSLLKVINSKNISNNTSSSNSRRFKFKKTSSLRKKTAKVEEKTNNGELTSVDLNTSGKSIHLSVERTQAYKNLVNCIVVSGSNIIPEDENVNGSLSFHNIDNTLINLQSIPFNNGSFFISNCKNSVILLATRTNNTIQVRLHELNNCKIYIQSAISGREGENKDQNVILENCSGIIFHERSKPYLEIQDFTNLNLNGSYTSNECYRFDDFDFFCNDSQSLTKKYISYNPQN
;
A
#
# COMPACT_ATOMS: atom_id res chain seq x y z
N MET A 1 -37.82 -23.20 -6.14
CA MET A 1 -37.02 -22.65 -7.26
C MET A 1 -35.64 -22.38 -6.72
N GLY A 2 -34.61 -23.16 -7.08
CA GLY A 2 -33.28 -23.04 -6.44
C GLY A 2 -32.25 -24.08 -6.92
N THR A 3 -32.12 -24.28 -8.23
CA THR A 3 -31.21 -25.29 -8.80
C THR A 3 -30.33 -24.77 -9.94
N THR A 4 -30.38 -23.48 -10.29
CA THR A 4 -29.59 -22.91 -11.40
C THR A 4 -28.16 -22.55 -10.99
N GLY A 5 -27.96 -21.86 -9.85
CA GLY A 5 -26.62 -21.39 -9.43
C GLY A 5 -25.57 -22.48 -9.13
N SER A 6 -25.99 -23.69 -8.75
CA SER A 6 -25.04 -24.78 -8.44
C SER A 6 -24.40 -25.41 -9.68
N ASN A 7 -25.10 -25.43 -10.82
CA ASN A 7 -24.55 -25.98 -12.06
C ASN A 7 -23.60 -24.99 -12.74
N ASP A 8 -23.89 -23.69 -12.63
CA ASP A 8 -23.07 -22.62 -13.21
C ASP A 8 -21.73 -22.48 -12.48
N LEU A 9 -21.71 -22.65 -11.16
CA LEU A 9 -20.47 -22.63 -10.37
C LEU A 9 -19.57 -23.84 -10.66
N LEU A 10 -20.14 -25.04 -10.83
CA LEU A 10 -19.38 -26.24 -11.16
C LEU A 10 -18.81 -26.15 -12.59
N SER A 11 -19.59 -25.61 -13.52
CA SER A 11 -19.16 -25.29 -14.89
C SER A 11 -18.01 -24.28 -14.90
N PHE A 12 -18.11 -23.21 -14.09
CA PHE A 12 -17.06 -22.20 -13.92
C PHE A 12 -15.75 -22.81 -13.41
N ARG A 13 -15.80 -23.60 -12.32
CA ARG A 13 -14.62 -24.26 -11.74
C ARG A 13 -13.92 -25.17 -12.75
N THR A 14 -14.71 -26.00 -13.45
CA THR A 14 -14.18 -26.95 -14.45
C THR A 14 -13.52 -26.22 -15.62
N ARG A 15 -14.09 -25.09 -16.07
CA ARG A 15 -13.50 -24.27 -17.14
C ARG A 15 -12.24 -23.52 -16.69
N LEU A 16 -12.20 -23.04 -15.45
CA LEU A 16 -11.03 -22.37 -14.88
C LEU A 16 -9.83 -23.33 -14.76
N GLU A 17 -10.05 -24.53 -14.23
CA GLU A 17 -9.01 -25.56 -14.08
C GLU A 17 -8.46 -26.00 -15.45
N LYS A 18 -9.33 -26.20 -16.44
CA LYS A 18 -8.91 -26.53 -17.82
C LYS A 18 -8.06 -25.43 -18.46
N LEU A 19 -8.39 -24.15 -18.25
CA LEU A 19 -7.60 -23.05 -18.79
C LEU A 19 -6.23 -22.91 -18.10
N GLN A 20 -6.14 -23.25 -16.81
CA GLN A 20 -4.88 -23.30 -16.09
C GLN A 20 -3.99 -24.45 -16.61
N GLU A 21 -4.56 -25.64 -16.77
CA GLU A 21 -3.86 -26.81 -17.33
C GLU A 21 -3.32 -26.52 -18.75
N ILE A 22 -4.13 -25.89 -19.61
CA ILE A 22 -3.72 -25.50 -20.97
C ILE A 22 -2.56 -24.49 -20.96
N LEU A 23 -2.48 -23.60 -19.97
CA LEU A 23 -1.42 -22.59 -19.89
C LEU A 23 -0.10 -23.12 -19.30
N GLU A 24 -0.17 -24.19 -18.52
CA GLU A 24 0.98 -24.92 -17.95
C GLU A 24 1.60 -25.90 -18.97
N ASP A 25 0.83 -26.33 -19.98
CA ASP A 25 1.30 -27.22 -21.05
C ASP A 25 2.08 -26.41 -22.12
N GLU A 26 3.41 -26.29 -21.93
CA GLU A 26 4.31 -25.48 -22.79
C GLU A 26 4.51 -26.05 -24.22
N ASP A 27 4.03 -27.27 -24.50
CA ASP A 27 4.37 -28.03 -25.72
C ASP A 27 3.32 -27.95 -26.85
N LYS A 28 2.24 -27.17 -26.70
CA LYS A 28 1.21 -27.01 -27.74
C LYS A 28 1.30 -25.63 -28.39
N ASN A 29 1.28 -25.63 -29.73
CA ASN A 29 1.13 -24.46 -30.58
C ASN A 29 -0.30 -23.89 -30.39
N LEU A 30 -0.53 -23.31 -29.22
CA LEU A 30 -1.82 -22.89 -28.72
C LEU A 30 -2.22 -21.57 -29.38
N ASP A 31 -3.45 -21.52 -29.90
CA ASP A 31 -4.04 -20.27 -30.35
C ASP A 31 -4.42 -19.43 -29.13
N TYR A 32 -3.55 -18.49 -28.77
CA TYR A 32 -3.72 -17.61 -27.62
C TYR A 32 -4.92 -16.67 -27.77
N ASN A 33 -5.46 -16.46 -28.98
CA ASN A 33 -6.67 -15.68 -29.17
C ASN A 33 -7.91 -16.42 -28.67
N ASP A 34 -7.98 -17.74 -28.92
CA ASP A 34 -9.07 -18.57 -28.42
C ASP A 34 -9.04 -18.67 -26.89
N ILE A 35 -7.85 -18.79 -26.30
CA ILE A 35 -7.68 -18.80 -24.83
C ILE A 35 -8.10 -17.46 -24.22
N TYR A 36 -7.78 -16.34 -24.89
CA TYR A 36 -8.17 -15.01 -24.45
C TYR A 36 -9.69 -14.80 -24.50
N LEU A 37 -10.35 -15.22 -25.58
CA LEU A 37 -11.80 -15.16 -25.71
C LEU A 37 -12.50 -16.02 -24.63
N ASN A 38 -11.97 -17.22 -24.36
CA ASN A 38 -12.46 -18.07 -23.28
C ASN A 38 -12.27 -17.43 -21.89
N ALA A 39 -11.15 -16.75 -21.65
CA ALA A 39 -10.91 -16.04 -20.39
C ALA A 39 -11.85 -14.84 -20.18
N ILE A 40 -12.20 -14.11 -21.25
CA ILE A 40 -13.21 -13.04 -21.21
C ILE A 40 -14.60 -13.61 -20.92
N GLU A 41 -14.97 -14.70 -21.58
CA GLU A 41 -16.25 -15.38 -21.34
C GLU A 41 -16.34 -15.87 -19.89
N LEU A 42 -15.24 -16.42 -19.35
CA LEU A 42 -15.16 -16.85 -17.96
C LEU A 42 -15.31 -15.68 -16.98
N ASN A 43 -14.74 -14.50 -17.29
CA ASN A 43 -14.90 -13.30 -16.48
C ASN A 43 -16.34 -12.77 -16.51
N LYS A 44 -17.04 -12.93 -17.63
CA LYS A 44 -18.47 -12.59 -17.72
C LYS A 44 -19.31 -13.49 -16.82
N ILE A 45 -19.09 -14.81 -16.90
CA ILE A 45 -19.77 -15.79 -16.03
C ILE A 45 -19.44 -15.52 -14.55
N PHE A 46 -18.18 -15.18 -14.24
CA PHE A 46 -17.77 -14.81 -12.88
C PHE A 46 -18.56 -13.62 -12.33
N ASN A 47 -18.75 -12.56 -13.13
CA ASN A 47 -19.51 -11.39 -12.71
C ASN A 47 -21.02 -11.68 -12.55
N GLU A 48 -21.54 -12.70 -13.22
CA GLU A 48 -22.93 -13.15 -13.07
C GLU A 48 -23.12 -13.97 -11.78
N ILE A 49 -22.14 -14.80 -11.40
CA ILE A 49 -22.19 -15.65 -10.19
C ILE A 49 -21.59 -14.98 -8.93
N SER A 50 -20.91 -13.84 -9.06
CA SER A 50 -20.16 -13.21 -7.97
C SER A 50 -21.04 -12.84 -6.79
N ASN A 51 -22.27 -12.37 -7.03
CA ASN A 51 -23.21 -11.97 -5.99
C ASN A 51 -23.72 -13.15 -5.15
N ASP A 52 -23.62 -14.38 -5.67
CA ASP A 52 -24.08 -15.61 -5.01
C ASP A 52 -22.93 -16.36 -4.31
N LEU A 53 -21.70 -15.83 -4.37
CA LEU A 53 -20.51 -16.46 -3.81
C LEU A 53 -20.11 -15.90 -2.44
N PRO A 54 -19.61 -16.74 -1.53
CA PRO A 54 -18.93 -16.28 -0.32
C PRO A 54 -17.74 -15.36 -0.68
N THR A 55 -17.52 -14.32 0.12
CA THR A 55 -16.46 -13.31 -0.09
C THR A 55 -15.07 -13.92 -0.32
N TYR A 56 -14.73 -14.97 0.42
CA TYR A 56 -13.47 -15.71 0.25
C TYR A 56 -13.31 -16.33 -1.14
N ASP A 57 -14.37 -16.97 -1.66
CA ASP A 57 -14.35 -17.61 -2.97
C ASP A 57 -14.31 -16.56 -4.09
N MET A 58 -14.99 -15.44 -3.90
CA MET A 58 -14.95 -14.29 -4.82
C MET A 58 -13.52 -13.73 -4.96
N GLU A 59 -12.84 -13.48 -3.85
CA GLU A 59 -11.45 -12.97 -3.85
C GLU A 59 -10.47 -13.97 -4.46
N ARG A 60 -10.63 -15.26 -4.14
CA ARG A 60 -9.82 -16.34 -4.68
C ARG A 60 -9.96 -16.46 -6.20
N TYR A 61 -11.19 -16.52 -6.72
CA TYR A 61 -11.44 -16.67 -8.15
C TYR A 61 -11.07 -15.40 -8.93
N SER A 62 -11.31 -14.21 -8.37
CA SER A 62 -10.86 -12.94 -8.96
C SER A 62 -9.34 -12.90 -9.11
N SER A 63 -8.60 -13.29 -8.07
CA SER A 63 -7.13 -13.35 -8.10
C SER A 63 -6.62 -14.34 -9.15
N GLN A 64 -7.26 -15.52 -9.25
CA GLN A 64 -6.92 -16.53 -10.25
C GLN A 64 -7.19 -16.04 -11.68
N LEU A 65 -8.34 -15.40 -11.92
CA LEU A 65 -8.69 -14.80 -13.22
C LEU A 65 -7.73 -13.68 -13.64
N GLN A 66 -7.37 -12.79 -12.72
CA GLN A 66 -6.39 -11.73 -13.00
C GLN A 66 -5.01 -12.31 -13.33
N SER A 67 -4.58 -13.36 -12.62
CA SER A 67 -3.33 -14.05 -12.91
C SER A 67 -3.36 -14.68 -14.31
N LEU A 68 -4.48 -15.30 -14.69
CA LEU A 68 -4.71 -15.92 -15.99
C LEU A 68 -4.60 -14.89 -17.12
N LEU A 69 -5.32 -13.78 -17.01
CA LEU A 69 -5.31 -12.69 -17.99
C LEU A 69 -3.92 -12.05 -18.12
N LYS A 70 -3.17 -11.92 -17.02
CA LYS A 70 -1.80 -11.41 -17.03
C LYS A 70 -0.82 -12.36 -17.75
N VAL A 71 -0.98 -13.67 -17.58
CA VAL A 71 -0.17 -14.67 -18.30
C VAL A 71 -0.50 -14.64 -19.80
N ILE A 72 -1.78 -14.61 -20.16
CA ILE A 72 -2.22 -14.53 -21.58
C ILE A 72 -1.69 -13.26 -22.24
N ASN A 73 -1.82 -12.09 -21.58
CA ASN A 73 -1.33 -10.82 -22.11
C ASN A 73 0.19 -10.77 -22.25
N SER A 74 0.94 -11.33 -21.30
CA SER A 74 2.40 -11.37 -21.39
C SER A 74 2.89 -12.29 -22.51
N LYS A 75 2.22 -13.42 -22.75
CA LYS A 75 2.50 -14.33 -23.88
C LYS A 75 2.06 -13.75 -25.23
N ASN A 76 0.92 -13.05 -25.32
CA ASN A 76 0.48 -12.34 -26.53
C ASN A 76 1.44 -11.21 -26.95
N ILE A 77 2.01 -10.48 -25.98
CA ILE A 77 3.03 -9.45 -26.26
C ILE A 77 4.32 -10.09 -26.78
N SER A 78 4.72 -11.26 -26.24
CA SER A 78 5.90 -11.99 -26.70
C SER A 78 5.73 -12.52 -28.13
N ASN A 79 4.53 -12.98 -28.50
CA ASN A 79 4.26 -13.52 -29.84
C ASN A 79 4.06 -12.43 -30.91
N ASN A 80 3.54 -11.25 -30.54
CA ASN A 80 3.35 -10.12 -31.47
C ASN A 80 4.59 -9.23 -31.68
N THR A 81 5.70 -9.46 -30.96
CA THR A 81 6.95 -8.72 -31.18
C THR A 81 7.93 -9.45 -32.10
N SER A 82 7.46 -9.89 -33.28
CA SER A 82 8.32 -10.34 -34.38
C SER A 82 8.38 -9.36 -35.57
N SER A 83 7.86 -8.13 -35.44
CA SER A 83 7.99 -7.11 -36.49
C SER A 83 7.83 -5.66 -36.02
N SER A 84 8.76 -5.14 -35.21
CA SER A 84 9.05 -3.69 -35.24
C SER A 84 10.32 -3.36 -34.45
N ASN A 85 11.30 -2.83 -35.16
CA ASN A 85 12.53 -2.27 -34.61
C ASN A 85 12.22 -1.11 -33.65
N SER A 86 12.26 -1.36 -32.34
CA SER A 86 12.52 -0.31 -31.36
C SER A 86 13.71 -0.72 -30.51
N ARG A 87 14.81 0.04 -30.64
CA ARG A 87 16.03 -0.13 -29.85
C ARG A 87 15.69 0.04 -28.38
N ARG A 88 15.55 -1.08 -27.65
CA ARG A 88 15.51 -1.08 -26.19
C ARG A 88 16.93 -1.07 -25.64
N PHE A 89 17.18 -0.11 -24.76
CA PHE A 89 18.39 0.04 -23.97
C PHE A 89 18.72 -1.28 -23.24
N LYS A 90 19.93 -1.80 -23.42
CA LYS A 90 20.41 -3.00 -22.72
C LYS A 90 21.43 -2.59 -21.66
N PHE A 91 21.10 -2.77 -20.39
CA PHE A 91 22.11 -2.72 -19.33
C PHE A 91 23.07 -3.90 -19.49
N LYS A 92 24.38 -3.61 -19.53
CA LYS A 92 25.42 -4.64 -19.54
C LYS A 92 25.37 -5.41 -18.22
N LYS A 93 25.02 -6.70 -18.27
CA LYS A 93 25.10 -7.61 -17.12
C LYS A 93 26.57 -7.75 -16.72
N THR A 94 26.92 -7.29 -15.53
CA THR A 94 28.18 -7.67 -14.88
C THR A 94 28.09 -9.12 -14.40
N SER A 95 29.26 -9.75 -14.38
CA SER A 95 29.50 -11.19 -14.31
C SER A 95 28.93 -11.88 -13.08
N SER A 96 28.33 -13.04 -13.34
CA SER A 96 27.95 -14.13 -12.43
C SER A 96 28.96 -14.38 -11.30
N LEU A 97 28.53 -14.17 -10.06
CA LEU A 97 29.15 -14.79 -8.88
C LEU A 97 28.31 -15.99 -8.46
N ARG A 98 29.02 -17.11 -8.34
CA ARG A 98 28.58 -18.49 -8.13
C ARG A 98 27.49 -18.63 -7.06
N LYS A 99 26.40 -19.32 -7.43
CA LYS A 99 25.46 -19.98 -6.51
C LYS A 99 26.24 -20.91 -5.57
N LYS A 100 26.32 -20.56 -4.28
CA LYS A 100 26.38 -21.55 -3.21
C LYS A 100 24.96 -21.77 -2.73
N THR A 101 24.45 -22.97 -2.97
CA THR A 101 23.22 -23.50 -2.40
C THR A 101 23.34 -23.54 -0.88
N ALA A 102 22.72 -22.58 -0.20
CA ALA A 102 22.30 -22.74 1.18
C ALA A 102 20.82 -23.12 1.15
N LYS A 103 20.50 -24.32 1.64
CA LYS A 103 19.15 -24.71 2.03
C LYS A 103 18.67 -23.68 3.04
N VAL A 104 17.81 -22.75 2.61
CA VAL A 104 17.00 -21.96 3.53
C VAL A 104 15.81 -22.84 3.85
N GLU A 105 15.78 -23.36 5.08
CA GLU A 105 14.57 -23.86 5.68
C GLU A 105 13.57 -22.70 5.69
N GLU A 106 12.52 -22.80 4.87
CA GLU A 106 11.31 -21.99 5.03
C GLU A 106 10.71 -22.32 6.39
N LYS A 107 11.15 -21.59 7.43
CA LYS A 107 10.26 -21.30 8.55
C LYS A 107 9.31 -20.24 8.05
N THR A 108 8.16 -20.70 7.58
CA THR A 108 6.89 -19.97 7.54
C THR A 108 6.61 -19.41 8.93
N ASN A 109 7.20 -18.26 9.25
CA ASN A 109 6.62 -17.38 10.24
C ASN A 109 5.44 -16.71 9.56
N ASN A 110 4.29 -17.38 9.63
CA ASN A 110 3.00 -16.72 9.58
C ASN A 110 2.99 -15.67 10.71
N GLY A 111 3.49 -14.47 10.42
CA GLY A 111 3.17 -13.31 11.23
C GLY A 111 1.70 -13.03 11.01
N GLU A 112 0.86 -13.54 11.92
CA GLU A 112 -0.52 -13.09 12.02
C GLU A 112 -0.52 -11.56 12.04
N LEU A 113 -1.17 -10.95 11.06
CA LEU A 113 -1.57 -9.56 11.15
C LEU A 113 -2.46 -9.46 12.40
N THR A 114 -1.92 -8.91 13.47
CA THR A 114 -2.69 -8.48 14.65
C THR A 114 -3.54 -7.29 14.22
N SER A 115 -4.64 -7.57 13.51
CA SER A 115 -5.63 -6.54 13.17
C SER A 115 -6.43 -6.22 14.43
N VAL A 116 -6.24 -5.01 14.95
CA VAL A 116 -7.16 -4.46 15.95
C VAL A 116 -8.39 -3.97 15.19
N ASP A 117 -9.27 -4.90 14.81
CA ASP A 117 -10.56 -4.60 14.17
C ASP A 117 -11.61 -4.21 15.22
N LEU A 118 -11.35 -3.09 15.91
CA LEU A 118 -12.30 -2.46 16.81
C LEU A 118 -12.50 -1.02 16.35
N ASN A 119 -13.75 -0.63 16.10
CA ASN A 119 -14.14 0.77 15.99
C ASN A 119 -13.71 1.46 17.29
N THR A 120 -12.53 2.06 17.27
CA THR A 120 -11.89 2.58 18.46
C THR A 120 -12.13 4.08 18.45
N SER A 121 -12.93 4.54 19.42
CA SER A 121 -13.27 5.94 19.57
C SER A 121 -12.73 6.49 20.88
N GLY A 122 -12.10 7.67 20.85
CA GLY A 122 -11.72 8.41 22.05
C GLY A 122 -10.61 7.79 22.91
N LYS A 123 -9.81 6.85 22.38
CA LYS A 123 -8.74 6.18 23.14
C LYS A 123 -7.35 6.69 22.78
N SER A 124 -6.47 6.65 23.77
CA SER A 124 -5.02 6.74 23.57
C SER A 124 -4.47 5.34 23.29
N ILE A 125 -3.81 5.17 22.16
CA ILE A 125 -3.26 3.92 21.65
C ILE A 125 -1.73 4.08 21.62
N HIS A 126 -1.03 3.16 22.28
CA HIS A 126 0.42 3.08 22.19
C HIS A 126 0.79 2.05 21.13
N LEU A 127 1.65 2.42 20.18
CA LEU A 127 2.21 1.49 19.21
C LEU A 127 2.83 0.29 19.93
N SER A 128 2.43 -0.92 19.55
CA SER A 128 3.03 -2.13 20.08
C SER A 128 4.46 -2.30 19.55
N VAL A 129 5.19 -3.27 20.10
CA VAL A 129 6.58 -3.59 19.70
C VAL A 129 6.63 -4.28 18.32
N GLU A 130 5.48 -4.69 17.80
CA GLU A 130 5.40 -5.49 16.59
C GLU A 130 5.86 -4.67 15.38
N ARG A 131 6.51 -5.32 14.42
CA ARG A 131 7.12 -4.61 13.28
C ARG A 131 6.11 -4.39 12.16
N THR A 132 5.08 -5.22 12.10
CA THR A 132 4.00 -5.12 11.13
C THR A 132 2.69 -4.94 11.89
N GLN A 133 2.05 -3.79 11.71
CA GLN A 133 0.83 -3.45 12.44
C GLN A 133 -0.12 -2.69 11.52
N ALA A 134 -1.41 -2.96 11.71
CA ALA A 134 -2.49 -2.27 11.01
C ALA A 134 -3.51 -1.74 12.03
N TYR A 135 -3.73 -0.43 11.99
CA TYR A 135 -4.74 0.24 12.79
C TYR A 135 -5.90 0.64 11.89
N LYS A 136 -7.12 0.26 12.28
CA LYS A 136 -8.31 0.54 11.47
C LYS A 136 -9.40 1.20 12.30
N ASN A 137 -10.24 2.00 11.63
CA ASN A 137 -11.47 2.57 12.20
C ASN A 137 -11.21 3.40 13.48
N LEU A 138 -10.23 4.29 13.42
CA LEU A 138 -9.89 5.18 14.54
C LEU A 138 -10.63 6.51 14.40
N VAL A 139 -11.42 6.87 15.42
CA VAL A 139 -12.15 8.13 15.47
C VAL A 139 -11.83 8.86 16.77
N ASN A 140 -11.50 10.15 16.74
CA ASN A 140 -11.20 10.92 17.97
C ASN A 140 -10.08 10.28 18.81
N CYS A 141 -9.14 9.56 18.19
CA CYS A 141 -8.11 8.82 18.90
C CYS A 141 -6.79 9.58 18.96
N ILE A 142 -5.89 9.10 19.82
CA ILE A 142 -4.50 9.53 19.88
C ILE A 142 -3.64 8.28 19.73
N VAL A 143 -2.80 8.22 18.71
CA VAL A 143 -1.82 7.15 18.52
C VAL A 143 -0.44 7.72 18.81
N VAL A 144 0.28 7.12 19.76
CA VAL A 144 1.63 7.55 20.15
C VAL A 144 2.62 6.40 20.03
N SER A 145 3.90 6.74 19.81
CA SER A 145 4.96 5.75 19.85
C SER A 145 5.03 5.00 21.18
N GLY A 146 5.32 3.70 21.09
CA GLY A 146 5.72 2.90 22.25
C GLY A 146 7.12 3.28 22.74
N SER A 147 7.48 2.83 23.95
CA SER A 147 8.77 3.14 24.60
C SER A 147 9.98 2.43 23.98
N ASN A 148 9.80 1.67 22.90
CA ASN A 148 10.85 0.82 22.36
C ASN A 148 11.65 1.54 21.28
N ILE A 149 12.87 1.90 21.65
CA ILE A 149 13.86 2.47 20.75
C ILE A 149 14.65 1.30 20.17
N ILE A 150 14.45 1.00 18.88
CA ILE A 150 15.33 0.08 18.16
C ILE A 150 16.71 0.73 18.01
N PRO A 151 17.83 0.02 18.15
CA PRO A 151 19.15 0.57 17.85
C PRO A 151 19.24 1.07 16.40
N GLU A 152 20.04 2.11 16.11
CA GLU A 152 20.17 2.67 14.76
C GLU A 152 20.82 1.70 13.76
N ASP A 153 21.65 0.77 14.26
CA ASP A 153 22.44 -0.17 13.45
C ASP A 153 21.67 -1.44 13.04
N GLU A 154 20.46 -1.66 13.57
CA GLU A 154 19.68 -2.83 13.21
C GLU A 154 18.83 -2.58 11.96
N ASN A 155 19.15 -3.32 10.89
CA ASN A 155 18.32 -3.37 9.67
C ASN A 155 17.03 -4.17 9.91
N VAL A 156 16.03 -3.49 10.48
CA VAL A 156 14.72 -4.03 10.79
C VAL A 156 13.71 -3.59 9.74
N ASN A 157 13.12 -4.57 9.07
CA ASN A 157 12.00 -4.34 8.15
C ASN A 157 10.67 -4.34 8.92
N GLY A 158 9.75 -3.48 8.51
CA GLY A 158 8.40 -3.45 9.05
C GLY A 158 7.40 -2.74 8.14
N SER A 159 6.14 -2.77 8.55
CA SER A 159 5.07 -2.07 7.85
C SER A 159 4.05 -1.57 8.85
N LEU A 160 3.78 -0.27 8.81
CA LEU A 160 2.78 0.35 9.67
C LEU A 160 1.69 0.93 8.79
N SER A 161 0.46 0.43 8.95
CA SER A 161 -0.67 0.91 8.18
C SER A 161 -1.80 1.47 9.05
N PHE A 162 -2.42 2.54 8.56
CA PHE A 162 -3.61 3.16 9.15
C PHE A 162 -4.72 3.23 8.09
N HIS A 163 -5.90 2.75 8.42
CA HIS A 163 -7.03 2.73 7.50
C HIS A 163 -8.30 3.27 8.17
N ASN A 164 -9.08 4.08 7.45
CA ASN A 164 -10.34 4.64 7.93
C ASN A 164 -10.16 5.41 9.26
N ILE A 165 -9.49 6.55 9.16
CA ILE A 165 -9.11 7.40 10.29
C ILE A 165 -9.86 8.72 10.21
N ASP A 166 -10.47 9.17 11.32
CA ASP A 166 -11.14 10.46 11.37
C ASP A 166 -10.81 11.20 12.67
N ASN A 167 -10.60 12.51 12.55
CA ASN A 167 -10.34 13.42 13.67
C ASN A 167 -9.38 12.82 14.70
N THR A 168 -8.25 12.26 14.25
CA THR A 168 -7.32 11.50 15.09
C THR A 168 -5.94 12.14 15.05
N LEU A 169 -5.23 12.12 16.18
CA LEU A 169 -3.82 12.50 16.27
C LEU A 169 -2.96 11.24 16.14
N ILE A 170 -2.09 11.18 15.14
CA ILE A 170 -1.04 10.18 15.00
C ILE A 170 0.28 10.89 15.29
N ASN A 171 0.91 10.60 16.44
CA ASN A 171 2.15 11.24 16.89
C ASN A 171 3.25 10.21 17.15
N LEU A 172 4.02 9.92 16.11
CA LEU A 172 5.01 8.86 16.10
C LEU A 172 6.42 9.43 16.13
N GLN A 173 6.98 9.57 17.33
CA GLN A 173 8.35 10.01 17.55
C GLN A 173 9.39 8.89 17.37
N SER A 174 8.93 7.64 17.33
CA SER A 174 9.74 6.45 17.04
C SER A 174 8.88 5.39 16.36
N ILE A 175 9.45 4.75 15.34
CA ILE A 175 8.84 3.64 14.59
C ILE A 175 9.66 2.37 14.87
N PRO A 176 9.04 1.19 15.07
CA PRO A 176 9.73 -0.05 15.37
C PRO A 176 10.37 -0.73 14.13
N PHE A 177 10.86 0.05 13.16
CA PHE A 177 11.63 -0.43 12.01
C PHE A 177 12.36 0.74 11.32
N ASN A 178 13.43 0.44 10.57
CA ASN A 178 14.18 1.43 9.78
C ASN A 178 13.99 1.27 8.26
N ASN A 179 13.44 0.14 7.83
CA ASN A 179 13.17 -0.17 6.42
C ASN A 179 11.71 -0.63 6.28
N GLY A 180 11.06 -0.28 5.16
CA GLY A 180 9.73 -0.78 4.84
C GLY A 180 8.74 0.32 4.49
N SER A 181 7.52 0.27 5.02
CA SER A 181 6.44 1.16 4.59
C SER A 181 5.64 1.76 5.74
N PHE A 182 5.26 3.03 5.56
CA PHE A 182 4.29 3.73 6.36
C PHE A 182 3.12 4.11 5.44
N PHE A 183 1.96 3.50 5.65
CA PHE A 183 0.80 3.65 4.79
C PHE A 183 -0.38 4.24 5.55
N ILE A 184 -1.02 5.27 5.01
CA ILE A 184 -2.28 5.80 5.53
C ILE A 184 -3.28 5.83 4.39
N SER A 185 -4.47 5.26 4.59
CA SER A 185 -5.57 5.36 3.63
C SER A 185 -6.89 5.80 4.25
N ASN A 186 -7.68 6.59 3.51
CA ASN A 186 -8.99 7.09 3.93
C ASN A 186 -8.90 7.76 5.31
N CYS A 187 -8.20 8.90 5.37
CA CYS A 187 -7.90 9.61 6.61
C CYS A 187 -8.35 11.07 6.51
N LYS A 188 -9.16 11.52 7.47
CA LYS A 188 -9.82 12.83 7.42
C LYS A 188 -9.60 13.64 8.69
N ASN A 189 -9.52 14.96 8.55
CA ASN A 189 -9.47 15.93 9.66
C ASN A 189 -8.42 15.60 10.74
N SER A 190 -7.33 14.95 10.36
CA SER A 190 -6.39 14.35 11.29
C SER A 190 -5.05 15.08 11.30
N VAL A 191 -4.28 14.88 12.37
CA VAL A 191 -2.95 15.44 12.51
C VAL A 191 -1.95 14.29 12.60
N ILE A 192 -0.92 14.33 11.74
CA ILE A 192 0.08 13.26 11.61
C ILE A 192 1.46 13.86 11.85
N LEU A 193 2.11 13.46 12.93
CA LEU A 193 3.49 13.76 13.26
C LEU A 193 4.30 12.46 13.13
N LEU A 194 5.34 12.48 12.32
CA LEU A 194 6.16 11.30 12.02
C LEU A 194 7.63 11.66 12.11
N ALA A 195 8.36 11.08 13.06
CA ALA A 195 9.81 11.17 13.11
C ALA A 195 10.43 9.99 12.38
N THR A 196 11.25 10.30 11.38
CA THR A 196 11.94 9.34 10.54
C THR A 196 13.45 9.43 10.83
N ARG A 197 14.14 8.29 10.93
CA ARG A 197 15.57 8.23 11.32
C ARG A 197 16.50 8.54 10.16
N THR A 198 17.76 8.88 10.42
CA THR A 198 18.75 8.98 9.35
C THR A 198 18.93 7.62 8.67
N ASN A 199 19.14 7.64 7.34
CA ASN A 199 19.31 6.44 6.52
C ASN A 199 18.15 5.44 6.51
N ASN A 200 16.96 5.82 6.97
CA ASN A 200 15.80 4.96 6.83
C ASN A 200 15.39 4.84 5.34
N THR A 201 14.84 3.68 4.96
CA THR A 201 14.28 3.46 3.61
C THR A 201 12.75 3.32 3.66
N ILE A 202 12.12 3.99 4.62
CA ILE A 202 10.69 3.91 4.82
C ILE A 202 10.00 4.65 3.68
N GLN A 203 9.14 3.95 2.94
CA GLN A 203 8.26 4.57 1.97
C GLN A 203 7.02 5.11 2.68
N VAL A 204 6.81 6.43 2.64
CA VAL A 204 5.58 7.06 3.14
C VAL A 204 4.59 7.16 1.99
N ARG A 205 3.41 6.56 2.14
CA ARG A 205 2.36 6.55 1.12
C ARG A 205 1.02 6.92 1.73
N LEU A 206 0.41 7.95 1.19
CA LEU A 206 -0.81 8.59 1.68
C LEU A 206 -1.88 8.50 0.60
N HIS A 207 -2.99 7.85 0.91
CA HIS A 207 -4.07 7.56 -0.04
C HIS A 207 -5.41 8.06 0.48
N GLU A 208 -6.17 8.84 -0.30
CA GLU A 208 -7.49 9.36 0.11
C GLU A 208 -7.45 10.13 1.43
N LEU A 209 -6.43 10.99 1.62
CA LEU A 209 -6.40 11.91 2.76
C LEU A 209 -7.18 13.19 2.45
N ASN A 210 -7.95 13.68 3.43
CA ASN A 210 -8.70 14.94 3.31
C ASN A 210 -8.50 15.83 4.55
N ASN A 211 -8.09 17.08 4.34
CA ASN A 211 -7.98 18.09 5.40
C ASN A 211 -7.06 17.65 6.56
N CYS A 212 -5.91 17.06 6.23
CA CYS A 212 -4.94 16.57 7.21
C CYS A 212 -3.76 17.53 7.34
N LYS A 213 -3.26 17.69 8.58
CA LYS A 213 -2.00 18.39 8.86
C LYS A 213 -0.89 17.37 9.10
N ILE A 214 0.24 17.52 8.42
CA ILE A 214 1.31 16.53 8.41
C ILE A 214 2.63 17.21 8.73
N TYR A 215 3.33 16.71 9.75
CA TYR A 215 4.70 17.10 10.06
C TYR A 215 5.57 15.85 10.06
N ILE A 216 6.40 15.70 9.04
CA ILE A 216 7.42 14.66 9.00
C ILE A 216 8.72 15.29 9.47
N GLN A 217 9.38 14.72 10.45
CA GLN A 217 10.67 15.14 10.98
C GLN A 217 11.76 14.23 10.42
N SER A 218 12.83 14.84 9.92
CA SER A 218 14.09 14.14 9.67
C SER A 218 14.92 14.15 10.95
N ALA A 219 15.47 12.99 11.35
CA ALA A 219 16.45 12.94 12.42
C ALA A 219 17.71 13.71 12.01
N ILE A 220 18.05 14.75 12.77
CA ILE A 220 19.28 15.51 12.59
C ILE A 220 20.42 14.71 13.25
N SER A 221 20.89 13.66 12.59
CA SER A 221 22.09 12.92 13.01
C SER A 221 22.91 12.47 11.80
N GLY A 222 23.36 13.44 11.00
CA GLY A 222 24.27 13.22 9.88
C GLY A 222 24.79 14.56 9.40
N ARG A 223 26.08 14.62 9.07
CA ARG A 223 26.81 15.84 8.68
C ARG A 223 26.07 16.58 7.55
N GLU A 224 26.16 17.90 7.57
CA GLU A 224 25.77 18.76 6.43
C GLU A 224 26.24 18.12 5.12
N GLY A 225 25.30 17.71 4.26
CA GLY A 225 25.61 17.12 2.94
C GLY A 225 25.01 15.76 2.63
N GLU A 226 24.42 15.04 3.60
CA GLU A 226 23.68 13.79 3.35
C GLU A 226 22.16 14.00 3.46
N ASN A 227 21.63 14.94 2.66
CA ASN A 227 20.19 15.04 2.43
C ASN A 227 19.72 13.80 1.66
N LYS A 228 19.26 12.78 2.38
CA LYS A 228 18.33 11.83 1.78
C LYS A 228 16.94 12.39 1.99
N ASP A 229 16.36 12.90 0.91
CA ASP A 229 14.98 13.36 0.91
C ASP A 229 14.07 12.18 1.23
N GLN A 230 13.15 12.38 2.17
CA GLN A 230 12.11 11.42 2.48
C GLN A 230 11.04 11.51 1.39
N ASN A 231 10.94 10.45 0.60
CA ASN A 231 9.91 10.35 -0.44
C ASN A 231 8.53 10.14 0.21
N VAL A 232 7.55 10.93 -0.23
CA VAL A 232 6.15 10.86 0.17
C VAL A 232 5.29 10.73 -1.08
N ILE A 233 4.53 9.64 -1.18
CA ILE A 233 3.60 9.41 -2.29
C ILE A 233 2.20 9.83 -1.87
N LEU A 234 1.53 10.63 -2.69
CA LEU A 234 0.15 11.06 -2.52
C LEU A 234 -0.73 10.43 -3.60
N GLU A 235 -1.91 9.95 -3.23
CA GLU A 235 -2.91 9.42 -4.17
C GLU A 235 -4.31 9.84 -3.73
N ASN A 236 -5.07 10.53 -4.58
CA ASN A 236 -6.44 10.98 -4.29
C ASN A 236 -6.53 11.84 -3.01
N CYS A 237 -5.50 12.62 -2.71
CA CYS A 237 -5.46 13.48 -1.52
C CYS A 237 -6.08 14.87 -1.80
N SER A 238 -6.52 15.56 -0.76
CA SER A 238 -7.06 16.93 -0.86
C SER A 238 -6.90 17.71 0.43
N GLY A 239 -6.60 19.01 0.32
CA GLY A 239 -6.50 19.90 1.48
C GLY A 239 -5.40 19.49 2.47
N ILE A 240 -4.31 18.88 1.99
CA ILE A 240 -3.19 18.48 2.84
C ILE A 240 -2.32 19.69 3.17
N ILE A 241 -1.94 19.82 4.42
CA ILE A 241 -1.00 20.85 4.88
C ILE A 241 0.22 20.14 5.44
N PHE A 242 1.32 20.16 4.68
CA PHE A 242 2.62 19.80 5.22
C PHE A 242 3.21 20.98 5.99
N HIS A 243 3.81 20.72 7.13
CA HIS A 243 4.46 21.76 7.92
C HIS A 243 5.64 22.36 7.13
N GLU A 244 5.81 23.68 7.14
CA GLU A 244 6.87 24.37 6.37
C GLU A 244 8.29 23.83 6.70
N ARG A 245 8.57 23.57 7.97
CA ARG A 245 9.80 22.89 8.43
C ARG A 245 10.09 21.54 7.77
N SER A 246 9.11 20.87 7.15
CA SER A 246 9.34 19.63 6.39
C SER A 246 9.82 19.84 4.97
N LYS A 247 9.60 21.03 4.41
CA LYS A 247 9.91 21.36 3.02
C LYS A 247 11.34 21.03 2.57
N PRO A 248 12.41 21.27 3.36
CA PRO A 248 13.77 21.07 2.88
C PRO A 248 14.21 19.62 2.68
N TYR A 249 13.42 18.63 3.12
CA TYR A 249 13.82 17.22 3.13
C TYR A 249 12.68 16.27 2.71
N LEU A 250 11.59 16.80 2.16
CA LEU A 250 10.51 16.00 1.59
C LEU A 250 10.50 16.12 0.08
N GLU A 251 10.50 14.97 -0.59
CA GLU A 251 10.16 14.88 -2.00
C GLU A 251 8.73 14.31 -2.11
N ILE A 252 7.79 15.11 -2.60
CA ILE A 252 6.38 14.73 -2.71
C ILE A 252 6.07 14.32 -4.15
N GLN A 253 5.54 13.11 -4.33
CA GLN A 253 5.13 12.57 -5.62
C GLN A 253 3.61 12.34 -5.63
N ASP A 254 2.88 13.03 -6.50
CA ASP A 254 1.43 12.86 -6.67
C ASP A 254 1.12 11.84 -7.77
N PHE A 255 0.53 10.72 -7.37
CA PHE A 255 0.17 9.57 -8.20
C PHE A 255 -1.34 9.51 -8.51
N THR A 256 -2.11 10.57 -8.21
CA THR A 256 -3.57 10.64 -8.46
C THR A 256 -3.94 10.38 -9.92
N ASN A 257 -3.11 10.83 -10.89
CA ASN A 257 -3.44 10.77 -12.32
C ASN A 257 -2.30 10.15 -13.17
N LEU A 258 -1.79 8.98 -12.79
CA LEU A 258 -0.71 8.31 -13.54
C LEU A 258 -1.08 7.90 -14.98
N ASN A 259 -2.36 7.92 -15.35
CA ASN A 259 -2.88 7.37 -16.61
C ASN A 259 -3.66 8.35 -17.52
N LEU A 260 -3.75 9.64 -17.19
CA LEU A 260 -4.59 10.58 -17.98
C LEU A 260 -3.73 11.55 -18.79
N ASN A 261 -3.65 11.28 -20.08
CA ASN A 261 -3.15 12.21 -21.09
C ASN A 261 -3.83 13.57 -20.95
N GLY A 262 -3.12 14.57 -20.43
CA GLY A 262 -3.36 15.97 -20.75
C GLY A 262 -4.36 16.78 -19.92
N SER A 263 -4.82 16.32 -18.75
CA SER A 263 -5.58 17.18 -17.83
C SER A 263 -4.85 17.30 -16.49
N TYR A 264 -3.79 18.11 -16.47
CA TYR A 264 -3.25 18.66 -15.23
C TYR A 264 -4.25 19.69 -14.71
N THR A 265 -5.32 19.23 -14.05
CA THR A 265 -5.94 20.10 -13.07
C THR A 265 -4.98 20.15 -11.90
N SER A 266 -4.17 21.21 -11.86
CA SER A 266 -3.36 21.61 -10.71
C SER A 266 -4.30 22.05 -9.58
N ASN A 267 -5.17 21.15 -9.13
CA ASN A 267 -5.69 21.26 -7.79
C ASN A 267 -4.53 20.80 -6.92
N GLU A 268 -3.76 21.75 -6.40
CA GLU A 268 -2.71 21.46 -5.42
C GLU A 268 -3.35 20.67 -4.28
N CYS A 269 -3.16 19.35 -4.30
CA CYS A 269 -3.75 18.45 -3.31
C CYS A 269 -3.11 18.65 -1.93
N TYR A 270 -1.96 19.30 -1.90
CA TYR A 270 -1.22 19.70 -0.72
C TYR A 270 -0.62 21.10 -0.86
N ARG A 271 -0.27 21.71 0.27
CA ARG A 271 0.63 22.86 0.34
C ARG A 271 1.58 22.73 1.53
N PHE A 272 2.67 23.51 1.50
CA PHE A 272 3.48 23.75 2.70
C PHE A 272 2.99 25.02 3.38
N ASP A 273 2.68 24.93 4.67
CA ASP A 273 2.19 26.04 5.49
C ASP A 273 2.68 25.86 6.93
N ASP A 274 2.71 26.95 7.68
CA ASP A 274 3.05 26.87 9.11
C ASP A 274 1.83 26.44 9.92
N PHE A 275 2.04 25.59 10.92
CA PHE A 275 1.02 25.28 11.92
C PHE A 275 1.69 24.90 13.23
N ASP A 276 1.07 25.27 14.35
CA ASP A 276 1.65 24.95 15.64
C ASP A 276 1.63 23.43 15.86
N PHE A 277 2.81 22.82 15.95
CA PHE A 277 3.00 21.41 16.26
C PHE A 277 3.29 21.18 17.76
N PHE A 278 3.26 22.23 18.58
CA PHE A 278 3.40 22.24 20.03
C PHE A 278 4.58 21.41 20.57
N CYS A 279 5.72 21.43 19.87
CA CYS A 279 6.88 20.61 20.23
C CYS A 279 6.53 19.11 20.40
N ASN A 280 5.59 18.61 19.59
CA ASN A 280 5.07 17.25 19.63
C ASN A 280 4.26 16.91 20.91
N ASP A 281 3.81 17.91 21.67
CA ASP A 281 2.94 17.71 22.84
C ASP A 281 1.54 17.27 22.41
N SER A 282 1.23 16.00 22.71
CA SER A 282 -0.03 15.39 22.28
C SER A 282 -1.25 16.08 22.91
N GLN A 283 -1.14 16.60 24.14
CA GLN A 283 -2.28 17.26 24.81
C GLN A 283 -2.66 18.57 24.11
N SER A 284 -1.67 19.42 23.81
CA SER A 284 -1.89 20.69 23.13
C SER A 284 -2.38 20.49 21.69
N LEU A 285 -1.80 19.51 20.99
CA LEU A 285 -2.24 19.11 19.64
C LEU A 285 -3.69 18.66 19.63
N THR A 286 -4.06 17.75 20.54
CA THR A 286 -5.45 17.28 20.67
C THR A 286 -6.38 18.44 20.99
N LYS A 287 -6.05 19.29 21.98
CA LYS A 287 -6.86 20.44 22.35
C LYS A 287 -7.08 21.43 21.19
N LYS A 288 -6.07 21.62 20.33
CA LYS A 288 -6.12 22.59 19.24
C LYS A 288 -6.82 22.05 18.00
N TYR A 289 -6.56 20.81 17.63
CA TYR A 289 -6.95 20.27 16.32
C TYR A 289 -7.98 19.15 16.37
N ILE A 290 -8.08 18.43 17.50
CA ILE A 290 -8.99 17.29 17.63
C ILE A 290 -10.19 17.76 18.43
N SER A 291 -11.29 18.01 17.72
CA SER A 291 -12.52 18.50 18.33
C SER A 291 -13.26 17.34 18.99
N TYR A 292 -13.30 17.28 20.32
CA TYR A 292 -14.17 16.34 21.01
C TYR A 292 -15.60 16.88 20.97
N ASN A 293 -16.48 16.30 20.16
CA ASN A 293 -17.92 16.52 20.27
C ASN A 293 -18.49 15.39 21.15
N PRO A 294 -18.77 15.64 22.45
CA PRO A 294 -19.28 14.61 23.36
C PRO A 294 -20.77 14.28 23.14
N GLN A 295 -21.31 14.51 21.94
CA GLN A 295 -22.71 14.24 21.60
C GLN A 295 -22.78 13.34 20.37
N ASN A 296 -22.61 12.03 20.58
CA ASN A 296 -23.21 10.93 19.83
C ASN A 296 -23.01 9.63 20.61
#